data_AF-A0A0W0Z3A3-F1
#
_entry.id   AF-A0A0W0Z3A3-F1
#
_cell.length_a   1.000
_cell.length_b   1.000
_cell.length_c   1.000
_cell.angle_alpha   90.00
_cell.angle_beta   90.00
_cell.angle_gamma   90.00
#
_symmetry.space_group_name_H-M   'P 1'
#
loop_
_entity.id
_entity.type
_entity.pdbx_description
1 polymer ?
#
loop_
_entity_poly.entity_id
_entity_poly.type
_entity_poly.pdbx_seq_one_letter_code
_entity_poly.pdbx_strand_id
1 'polypeptide(L)'
;MLGFFNQENRWRATMQVVNGFALALAAYEMINNPETIWENGFEIAMLALNVITFQGNDNALTSIGNAALNFSSLGAIYGWVASGSSSRSVMVNAGETLLHVTNAVTSVCYRTDNMVKHENTTQAPSM
;
A
#
# COMPACT_ATOMS: atom_id res chain seq x y z
N MET A 1 -8.20 9.29 -20.81
CA MET A 1 -8.61 8.85 -19.46
C MET A 1 -7.55 9.31 -18.47
N LEU A 2 -7.97 9.76 -17.30
CA LEU A 2 -7.18 10.45 -16.26
C LEU A 2 -5.79 9.81 -16.05
N GLY A 3 -4.71 10.54 -16.38
CA GLY A 3 -3.31 10.07 -16.26
C GLY A 3 -2.79 9.85 -14.83
N PHE A 4 -3.68 9.85 -13.83
CA PHE A 4 -3.35 9.59 -12.43
C PHE A 4 -3.31 8.09 -12.09
N PHE A 5 -4.10 7.28 -12.80
CA PHE A 5 -4.09 5.84 -12.60
C PHE A 5 -3.00 5.19 -13.43
N ASN A 6 -2.40 4.13 -12.90
CA ASN A 6 -1.37 3.37 -13.61
C ASN A 6 -1.93 2.82 -14.93
N GLN A 7 -1.46 3.36 -16.05
CA GLN A 7 -1.94 2.98 -17.38
C GLN A 7 -1.32 1.68 -17.88
N GLU A 8 -0.18 1.29 -17.33
CA GLU A 8 0.61 0.14 -17.79
C GLU A 8 0.22 -1.14 -17.05
N ASN A 9 -0.28 -1.02 -15.82
CA ASN A 9 -0.55 -2.14 -14.95
C ASN A 9 -1.92 -2.02 -14.28
N ARG A 10 -2.88 -2.80 -14.80
CA ARG A 10 -4.27 -2.85 -14.31
C ARG A 10 -4.38 -3.30 -12.85
N TRP A 11 -3.46 -4.14 -12.37
CA TRP A 11 -3.45 -4.54 -10.96
C TRP A 11 -3.03 -3.38 -10.08
N ARG A 12 -1.93 -2.68 -10.41
CA ARG A 12 -1.50 -1.48 -9.67
C ARG A 12 -2.59 -0.40 -9.68
N ALA A 13 -3.26 -0.19 -10.82
CA ALA A 13 -4.41 0.72 -10.91
C ALA A 13 -5.57 0.30 -10.00
N THR A 14 -5.87 -1.00 -9.92
CA THR A 14 -6.87 -1.54 -9.00
C THR A 14 -6.46 -1.29 -7.55
N MET A 15 -5.20 -1.53 -7.21
CA MET A 15 -4.67 -1.25 -5.87
C MET A 15 -4.72 0.24 -5.51
N GLN A 16 -4.54 1.15 -6.47
CA GLN A 16 -4.76 2.59 -6.23
C GLN A 16 -6.21 2.89 -5.86
N VAL A 17 -7.18 2.27 -6.56
CA VAL A 17 -8.60 2.45 -6.25
C VAL A 17 -8.92 1.88 -4.86
N VAL A 18 -8.43 0.68 -4.55
CA VAL A 18 -8.66 0.03 -3.25
C VAL A 18 -8.07 0.85 -2.11
N ASN A 19 -6.81 1.29 -2.22
CA ASN A 19 -6.18 2.13 -1.21
C ASN A 19 -6.85 3.50 -1.10
N GLY A 20 -7.28 4.10 -2.22
CA GLY A 20 -8.01 5.37 -2.21
C GLY A 20 -9.39 5.26 -1.56
N PHE A 21 -10.09 4.14 -1.77
CA PHE A 21 -11.35 3.86 -1.10
C PHE A 21 -11.16 3.63 0.41
N ALA A 22 -10.17 2.82 0.79
CA ALA A 22 -9.81 2.62 2.20
C ALA A 22 -9.41 3.94 2.87
N LEU A 23 -8.69 4.82 2.16
CA LEU A 23 -8.30 6.15 2.64
C LEU A 23 -9.54 7.00 2.95
N ALA A 24 -10.53 6.98 2.06
CA ALA A 24 -11.79 7.69 2.27
C ALA A 24 -12.57 7.14 3.48
N LEU A 25 -12.58 5.82 3.67
CA LEU A 25 -13.21 5.19 4.85
C LEU A 25 -12.47 5.55 6.14
N ALA A 26 -11.13 5.50 6.16
CA ALA A 26 -10.33 5.87 7.33
C ALA A 26 -10.51 7.35 7.69
N ALA A 27 -10.55 8.23 6.68
CA ALA A 27 -10.83 9.65 6.89
C ALA A 27 -12.25 9.88 7.41
N TYR A 28 -13.24 9.16 6.89
CA TYR A 28 -14.62 9.19 7.38
C TYR A 28 -14.70 8.73 8.83
N GLU A 29 -14.04 7.62 9.18
CA GLU A 29 -14.00 7.11 10.54
C GLU A 29 -13.33 8.10 11.49
N MET A 30 -12.23 8.72 11.08
CA MET A 30 -11.53 9.72 11.88
C MET A 30 -12.40 10.96 12.18
N ILE A 31 -13.24 11.37 11.22
CA ILE A 31 -14.15 12.51 11.38
C ILE A 31 -15.31 12.17 12.32
N ASN A 32 -15.86 10.96 12.22
CA ASN A 32 -17.05 10.56 12.98
C ASN A 32 -16.73 9.93 14.34
N ASN A 33 -15.54 9.36 14.51
CA ASN A 33 -15.04 8.74 15.74
C ASN A 33 -13.65 9.29 16.10
N PRO A 34 -13.57 10.49 16.73
CA PRO A 34 -12.30 11.16 17.02
C PRO A 34 -11.40 10.37 17.99
N GLU A 35 -11.93 9.41 18.75
CA GLU A 35 -11.12 8.51 19.59
C GLU A 35 -10.14 7.65 18.76
N THR A 36 -10.45 7.44 17.48
CA THR A 36 -9.62 6.65 16.56
C THR A 36 -8.53 7.47 15.85
N ILE A 37 -8.39 8.77 16.13
CA ILE A 37 -7.45 9.68 15.42
C ILE A 37 -6.01 9.14 15.41
N TRP A 38 -5.53 8.59 16.53
CA TRP A 38 -4.16 8.09 16.61
C TRP A 38 -3.94 6.81 15.79
N GLU A 39 -4.94 5.93 15.70
CA GLU A 39 -4.90 4.72 14.87
C GLU A 39 -5.10 5.07 13.38
N ASN A 40 -6.03 5.96 13.06
CA ASN A 40 -6.37 6.40 11.70
C ASN A 40 -5.31 7.32 11.07
N GLY A 41 -4.60 8.14 11.84
CA GLY A 41 -3.67 9.14 11.29
C GLY A 41 -2.48 8.51 10.56
N PHE A 42 -1.86 7.49 11.16
CA PHE A 42 -0.79 6.73 10.51
C PHE A 42 -1.32 5.95 9.29
N GLU A 43 -2.50 5.36 9.43
CA GLU A 43 -3.16 4.59 8.37
C GLU A 43 -3.46 5.45 7.13
N ILE A 44 -4.03 6.64 7.31
CA ILE A 44 -4.31 7.59 6.23
C ILE A 44 -3.03 7.96 5.48
N ALA A 45 -1.94 8.25 6.20
CA ALA A 45 -0.65 8.56 5.56
C ALA A 45 -0.14 7.39 4.71
N MET A 46 -0.29 6.17 5.23
CA MET A 46 0.13 4.95 4.55
C MET A 46 -0.71 4.62 3.32
N LEU A 47 -2.04 4.76 3.40
CA LEU A 47 -2.94 4.56 2.27
C LEU A 47 -2.68 5.59 1.17
N ALA A 48 -2.47 6.86 1.53
CA ALA A 48 -2.11 7.90 0.58
C ALA A 48 -0.77 7.60 -0.12
N LEU A 49 0.24 7.15 0.63
CA LEU A 49 1.52 6.76 0.07
C LEU A 49 1.40 5.57 -0.90
N ASN A 50 0.57 4.58 -0.58
CA ASN A 50 0.31 3.44 -1.46
C ASN A 50 -0.37 3.87 -2.77
N VAL A 51 -1.33 4.80 -2.72
CA VAL A 51 -1.96 5.37 -3.93
C VAL A 51 -0.93 6.03 -4.85
N ILE A 52 -0.02 6.82 -4.28
CA ILE A 52 1.04 7.51 -5.03
C ILE A 52 2.05 6.51 -5.58
N THR A 53 2.49 5.55 -4.77
CA THR A 53 3.51 4.57 -5.16
C THR A 53 3.03 3.70 -6.32
N PHE A 54 1.75 3.34 -6.34
CA PHE A 54 1.20 2.52 -7.40
C PHE A 54 0.90 3.27 -8.71
N GLN A 55 0.93 4.60 -8.73
CA GLN A 55 0.69 5.42 -9.93
C GLN A 55 1.65 5.14 -11.10
N GLY A 56 2.91 4.84 -10.80
CA GLY A 56 3.92 4.61 -11.84
C GLY A 56 5.34 4.73 -11.34
N ASN A 57 5.57 4.59 -10.04
CA ASN A 57 6.92 4.64 -9.51
C ASN A 57 7.57 3.27 -9.68
N ASP A 58 8.53 3.16 -10.60
CA ASP A 58 9.27 1.93 -10.89
C ASP A 58 10.65 1.88 -10.22
N ASN A 59 10.93 2.85 -9.35
CA ASN A 59 12.23 2.95 -8.70
C ASN A 59 12.34 1.98 -7.53
N ALA A 60 13.37 1.13 -7.53
CA ALA A 60 13.50 0.00 -6.58
C ALA A 60 13.51 0.45 -5.11
N LEU A 61 14.11 1.62 -4.83
CA LEU A 61 14.12 2.23 -3.49
C LEU A 61 12.72 2.57 -2.99
N THR A 62 11.84 3.06 -3.87
CA THR A 62 10.47 3.39 -3.46
C THR A 62 9.63 2.14 -3.28
N SER A 63 9.85 1.09 -4.09
CA SER A 63 9.14 -0.18 -3.91
C SER A 63 9.54 -0.90 -2.61
N ILE A 64 10.84 -0.93 -2.29
CA ILE A 64 11.34 -1.47 -1.01
C ILE A 64 10.83 -0.61 0.14
N GLY A 65 10.93 0.72 0.04
CA GLY A 65 10.43 1.64 1.05
C GLY A 65 8.94 1.45 1.31
N ASN A 66 8.14 1.34 0.25
CA ASN A 66 6.71 1.09 0.39
C ASN A 66 6.41 -0.26 1.03
N ALA A 67 7.12 -1.33 0.65
CA ALA A 67 6.97 -2.63 1.29
C ALA A 67 7.33 -2.56 2.80
N ALA A 68 8.46 -1.93 3.14
CA ALA A 68 8.90 -1.76 4.53
C ALA A 68 7.87 -0.97 5.34
N LEU A 69 7.30 0.09 4.78
CA LEU A 69 6.29 0.89 5.45
C LEU A 69 4.96 0.13 5.64
N ASN A 70 4.54 -0.70 4.69
CA ASN A 70 3.38 -1.59 4.89
C ASN A 70 3.66 -2.65 5.98
N PHE A 71 4.89 -3.16 6.11
CA PHE A 71 5.26 -4.01 7.24
C PHE A 71 5.25 -3.24 8.57
N SER A 72 5.65 -1.97 8.58
CA SER A 72 5.52 -1.11 9.76
C SER A 72 4.05 -0.93 10.16
N SER A 73 3.12 -0.77 9.21
CA SER A 73 1.67 -0.76 9.49
C SER A 73 1.19 -2.07 10.11
N LEU A 74 1.62 -3.21 9.59
CA LEU A 74 1.30 -4.51 10.19
C LEU A 74 1.81 -4.61 11.63
N GLY A 75 3.03 -4.13 11.89
CA GLY A 75 3.59 -4.07 13.23
C GLY A 75 2.79 -3.14 14.17
N ALA A 76 2.34 -2.00 13.67
CA ALA A 76 1.50 -1.07 14.42
C ALA A 76 0.14 -1.70 14.77
N ILE A 77 -0.57 -2.27 13.78
CA ILE A 77 -1.85 -2.96 13.98
C ILE A 77 -1.69 -4.09 15.00
N TYR A 78 -0.67 -4.93 14.85
CA TYR A 78 -0.37 -5.97 15.82
C TYR A 78 -0.13 -5.40 17.22
N GLY A 79 0.64 -4.31 17.34
CA GLY A 79 0.90 -3.64 18.61
C GLY A 79 -0.38 -3.15 19.29
N TRP A 80 -1.27 -2.47 18.56
CA TRP A 80 -2.55 -1.98 19.07
C TRP A 80 -3.49 -3.11 19.51
N VAL A 81 -3.56 -4.19 18.73
CA VAL A 81 -4.40 -5.34 19.04
C VAL A 81 -3.85 -6.12 20.23
N ALA A 82 -2.55 -6.41 20.24
CA ALA A 82 -1.91 -7.20 21.30
C ALA A 82 -1.91 -6.47 22.65
N SER A 83 -1.83 -5.13 22.66
CA SER A 83 -1.94 -4.32 23.87
C SER A 83 -3.38 -4.11 24.34
N GLY A 84 -4.38 -4.55 23.56
CA GLY A 84 -5.79 -4.28 23.82
C GLY A 84 -6.16 -2.79 23.75
N SER A 85 -5.28 -1.95 23.19
CA SER A 85 -5.47 -0.50 23.10
C SER A 85 -6.14 -0.05 21.80
N SER A 86 -6.46 -0.99 20.90
CA SER A 86 -7.19 -0.67 19.67
C SER A 86 -8.64 -0.32 19.98
N SER A 87 -9.04 0.87 19.54
CA SER A 87 -10.43 1.37 19.60
C SER A 87 -11.25 0.88 18.40
N ARG A 88 -10.61 0.20 17.44
CA ARG A 88 -11.24 -0.31 16.22
C ARG A 88 -11.75 -1.74 16.41
N SER A 89 -12.77 -2.08 15.62
CA SER A 89 -13.27 -3.45 15.59
C SER A 89 -12.24 -4.42 15.01
N VAL A 90 -12.27 -5.68 15.47
CA VAL A 90 -11.41 -6.75 14.96
C VAL A 90 -11.52 -6.91 13.44
N MET A 91 -12.72 -6.70 12.88
CA MET A 91 -12.95 -6.82 11.44
C MET A 91 -12.24 -5.71 10.64
N VAL A 92 -12.18 -4.49 11.17
CA VAL A 92 -11.43 -3.38 10.56
C VAL A 92 -9.94 -3.69 10.58
N ASN A 93 -9.40 -4.11 11.72
CA ASN A 93 -7.98 -4.45 11.87
C ASN A 93 -7.58 -5.63 10.95
N ALA A 94 -8.45 -6.63 10.78
CA ALA A 94 -8.23 -7.75 9.87
C ALA A 94 -8.22 -7.28 8.39
N GLY A 95 -9.15 -6.39 8.02
CA GLY A 95 -9.21 -5.82 6.67
C GLY A 95 -7.96 -5.00 6.32
N GLU A 96 -7.52 -4.14 7.22
CA GLU A 96 -6.28 -3.36 7.06
C GLU A 96 -5.05 -4.25 7.00
N THR A 97 -4.99 -5.28 7.85
CA THR A 97 -3.92 -6.29 7.81
C THR A 97 -3.82 -6.92 6.42
N LEU A 98 -4.94 -7.38 5.87
CA LEU A 98 -4.98 -7.98 4.53
C LEU A 98 -4.57 -6.98 3.44
N LEU A 99 -5.01 -5.72 3.56
CA LEU A 99 -4.67 -4.66 2.62
C LEU A 99 -3.15 -4.38 2.63
N HIS A 100 -2.54 -4.23 3.81
CA HIS A 100 -1.10 -3.99 3.93
C HIS A 100 -0.24 -5.17 3.47
N VAL A 101 -0.65 -6.41 3.75
CA VAL A 101 0.01 -7.59 3.20
C VAL A 101 -0.05 -7.55 1.67
N THR A 102 -1.23 -7.26 1.11
CA THR A 102 -1.41 -7.19 -0.35
C THR A 102 -0.59 -6.07 -0.97
N ASN A 103 -0.51 -4.90 -0.32
CA ASN A 103 0.32 -3.77 -0.74
C ASN A 103 1.81 -4.13 -0.72
N ALA A 104 2.29 -4.75 0.37
CA ALA A 104 3.68 -5.20 0.50
C ALA A 104 4.05 -6.22 -0.59
N VAL A 105 3.20 -7.23 -0.80
CA VAL A 105 3.39 -8.23 -1.87
C VAL A 105 3.37 -7.57 -3.24
N THR A 106 2.44 -6.65 -3.50
CA THR A 106 2.37 -5.90 -4.77
C THR A 106 3.67 -5.11 -5.00
N SER A 107 4.20 -4.45 -3.99
CA SER A 107 5.48 -3.74 -4.08
C SER A 107 6.68 -4.67 -4.31
N VAL A 108 6.69 -5.87 -3.76
CA VAL A 108 7.79 -6.83 -3.96
C VAL A 108 7.69 -7.53 -5.31
N CYS A 109 6.54 -8.09 -5.67
CA CYS A 109 6.37 -8.91 -6.87
C CYS A 109 6.51 -8.10 -8.16
N TYR A 110 5.95 -6.89 -8.24
CA TYR A 110 6.08 -6.08 -9.45
C TYR A 110 7.47 -5.50 -9.66
N ARG A 111 8.31 -5.46 -8.62
CA ARG A 111 9.75 -5.21 -8.80
C ARG A 111 10.42 -6.36 -9.54
N THR A 112 10.13 -7.60 -9.14
CA THR A 112 10.73 -8.80 -9.75
C THR A 112 10.44 -8.85 -11.25
N ASP A 113 9.20 -8.58 -11.65
CA ASP A 113 8.81 -8.57 -13.06
C ASP A 113 9.55 -7.49 -13.88
N ASN A 114 9.74 -6.30 -13.32
CA ASN A 114 10.48 -5.21 -13.99
C ASN A 114 11.99 -5.47 -14.07
N MET A 115 12.60 -6.09 -13.05
CA MET A 115 14.02 -6.47 -13.08
C MET A 115 14.29 -7.57 -14.12
N VAL A 116 13.44 -8.60 -14.18
CA VAL A 116 13.56 -9.69 -15.17
C VAL A 116 13.41 -9.17 -16.59
N LYS A 117 12.50 -8.21 -16.81
CA LYS A 117 12.29 -7.61 -18.14
C LYS A 117 13.48 -6.75 -18.58
N HIS A 118 14.12 -6.02 -17.66
CA HIS A 118 15.27 -5.16 -17.95
C HIS A 118 16.57 -5.94 -18.21
N GLU A 119 16.73 -7.10 -17.56
CA GLU A 119 17.87 -8.01 -17.80
C GLU A 119 17.79 -8.64 -19.20
N ASN A 120 16.60 -9.06 -19.63
CA ASN A 120 16.37 -9.66 -20.94
C ASN A 120 16.53 -8.68 -22.13
N THR A 121 16.29 -7.37 -21.95
CA THR A 121 16.56 -6.36 -23.01
C THR A 121 18.02 -5.94 -23.07
N THR A 122 18.80 -6.10 -22.00
CA THR A 122 20.23 -5.77 -21.99
C THR A 122 21.08 -6.89 -22.61
N GLN A 123 20.52 -8.11 -22.71
CA GLN A 123 21.20 -9.29 -23.26
C GLN A 123 20.82 -9.64 -24.73
N ALA A 124 20.12 -8.79 -25.47
CA ALA A 124 19.93 -9.02 -26.91
C ALA A 124 21.18 -8.56 -27.70
N PRO A 125 21.63 -9.35 -28.70
CA PRO A 125 23.04 -9.58 -28.97
C PRO A 125 23.69 -8.51 -29.85
N SER A 126 24.98 -8.29 -29.62
CA SER A 126 25.88 -7.78 -30.64
C SER A 126 25.81 -8.68 -31.88
N MET A 127 25.19 -8.18 -32.96
CA MET A 127 25.48 -8.56 -34.34
C MET A 127 25.86 -7.32 -35.11
#